data_AF-A0A7R7HBS1-F1
#
_entry.id   AF-A0A7R7HBS1-F1
#
_cell.length_a   1.000
_cell.length_b   1.000
_cell.length_c   1.000
_cell.angle_alpha   90.00
_cell.angle_beta   90.00
_cell.angle_gamma   90.00
#
_symmetry.space_group_name_H-M   'P 1'
#
loop_
_entity.id
_entity.type
_entity.pdbx_description
1 polymer ?
#
loop_
_entity_poly.entity_id
_entity_poly.type
_entity_poly.pdbx_seq_one_letter_code
_entity_poly.pdbx_strand_id
1 'polypeptide(L)'
;MHVRSDETKKSRPAFNGSWRVAVDRAWRSPSFRRRFEIECGLSPIDETKDEQIDSGEVAAYYNQFVAWATLTLGLTDQVPPFAQRGYD
;
A
#
# COMPACT_ATOMS: atom_id res chain seq x y z
N MET A 1 47.52 -3.17 -11.77
CA MET A 1 46.35 -4.04 -12.07
C MET A 1 45.41 -3.92 -10.87
N HIS A 2 44.38 -3.06 -10.88
CA HIS A 2 42.96 -3.37 -11.16
C HIS A 2 42.60 -4.82 -10.75
N VAL A 3 41.67 -5.10 -9.83
CA VAL A 3 40.22 -4.77 -9.86
C VAL A 3 39.58 -4.72 -8.46
N ARG A 4 38.64 -3.76 -8.33
CA ARG A 4 37.43 -3.62 -7.47
C ARG A 4 36.97 -4.91 -6.73
N SER A 5 36.43 -4.83 -5.51
CA SER A 5 35.03 -4.40 -5.33
C SER A 5 34.70 -4.08 -3.88
N ASP A 6 34.26 -2.84 -3.71
CA ASP A 6 33.32 -2.32 -2.73
C ASP A 6 32.41 -3.40 -2.11
N GLU A 7 32.70 -3.80 -0.87
CA GLU A 7 31.76 -4.58 -0.04
C GLU A 7 30.69 -3.65 0.53
N THR A 8 29.96 -2.94 -0.33
CA THR A 8 28.63 -2.44 0.01
C THR A 8 27.64 -3.59 0.00
N LYS A 9 27.78 -4.54 0.93
CA LYS A 9 26.62 -5.31 1.40
C LYS A 9 25.88 -4.46 2.41
N LYS A 10 25.28 -3.38 1.88
CA LYS A 10 24.04 -2.83 2.40
C LYS A 10 23.05 -3.99 2.27
N SER A 11 22.97 -4.81 3.31
CA SER A 11 21.97 -5.86 3.47
C SER A 11 20.62 -5.17 3.45
N ARG A 12 20.13 -4.84 2.25
CA ARG A 12 18.70 -4.63 2.01
C ARG A 12 18.09 -5.94 2.48
N PRO A 13 17.24 -5.94 3.52
CA PRO A 13 16.48 -7.14 3.82
C PRO A 13 15.80 -7.53 2.51
N ALA A 14 15.95 -8.79 2.14
CA ALA A 14 15.24 -9.40 1.03
C ALA A 14 13.74 -9.30 1.34
N PHE A 15 13.12 -8.16 1.00
CA PHE A 15 11.67 -8.01 0.94
C PHE A 15 11.17 -8.72 -0.31
N ASN A 16 11.43 -10.03 -0.38
CA ASN A 16 10.90 -10.92 -1.40
C ASN A 16 9.57 -11.53 -0.91
N GLY A 17 8.77 -10.70 -0.23
CA GLY A 17 7.59 -11.10 0.53
C GLY A 17 6.48 -10.05 0.41
N SER A 18 6.10 -9.81 -0.85
CA SER A 18 4.90 -9.10 -1.32
C SER A 18 4.54 -7.80 -0.62
N TRP A 19 4.71 -6.67 -1.31
CA TRP A 19 4.05 -5.40 -1.00
C TRP A 19 2.58 -5.58 -0.56
N ARG A 20 1.88 -6.58 -1.13
CA ARG A 20 0.53 -6.99 -0.69
C ARG A 20 0.43 -7.36 0.78
N VAL A 21 1.41 -8.06 1.36
CA VAL A 21 1.42 -8.43 2.79
C VAL A 21 1.61 -7.20 3.67
N ALA A 22 2.46 -6.26 3.25
CA ALA A 22 2.63 -4.99 3.96
C ALA A 22 1.35 -4.13 3.91
N VAL A 23 0.69 -4.09 2.74
CA VAL A 23 -0.60 -3.41 2.57
C VAL A 23 -1.72 -4.12 3.34
N ASP A 24 -1.79 -5.45 3.36
CA ASP A 24 -2.76 -6.23 4.15
C ASP A 24 -2.59 -5.99 5.64
N ARG A 25 -1.34 -5.97 6.12
CA ARG A 25 -1.01 -5.64 7.51
C ARG A 25 -1.41 -4.21 7.86
N ALA A 26 -1.21 -3.27 6.95
CA ALA A 26 -1.64 -1.88 7.11
C ALA A 26 -3.18 -1.78 7.13
N TRP A 27 -3.87 -2.50 6.25
CA TRP A 27 -5.33 -2.57 6.16
C TRP A 27 -5.97 -3.10 7.43
N ARG A 28 -5.40 -4.16 8.01
CA ARG A 28 -5.82 -4.72 9.31
C ARG A 28 -5.52 -3.83 10.50
N SER A 29 -4.73 -2.77 10.34
CA SER A 29 -4.38 -1.86 11.42
C SER A 29 -5.35 -0.68 11.46
N PRO A 30 -6.24 -0.59 12.49
CA PRO A 30 -7.24 0.47 12.56
C PRO A 30 -6.62 1.86 12.70
N SER A 31 -5.46 1.96 13.36
CA SER A 31 -4.70 3.21 13.46
C SER A 31 -4.17 3.70 12.11
N PHE A 32 -3.85 2.78 11.20
CA PHE A 32 -3.32 3.10 9.89
C PHE A 32 -4.43 3.47 8.90
N ARG A 33 -5.57 2.78 8.97
CA ARG A 33 -6.81 3.19 8.29
C ARG A 33 -7.26 4.59 8.69
N ARG A 34 -7.25 4.92 10.00
CA ARG A 34 -7.54 6.30 10.44
C ARG A 34 -6.61 7.35 9.85
N ARG A 35 -5.32 7.03 9.73
CA ARG A 35 -4.37 7.97 9.11
C ARG A 35 -4.70 8.18 7.64
N PHE A 36 -5.00 7.10 6.92
CA PHE A 36 -5.47 7.20 5.54
C PHE A 36 -6.75 8.06 5.42
N GLU A 37 -7.74 7.83 6.28
CA GLU A 37 -8.99 8.59 6.30
C GLU A 37 -8.74 10.09 6.53
N ILE A 38 -7.87 10.43 7.49
CA ILE A 38 -7.52 11.84 7.80
C ILE A 38 -6.72 12.47 6.67
N GLU A 39 -5.69 11.80 6.16
CA GLU A 39 -4.81 12.36 5.12
C GLU A 39 -5.51 12.46 3.76
N CYS A 40 -6.40 11.52 3.45
CA CYS A 40 -7.15 11.48 2.20
C CYS A 40 -8.50 12.22 2.29
N GLY A 41 -8.88 12.70 3.49
CA GLY A 41 -10.17 13.37 3.74
C GLY A 41 -11.38 12.47 3.53
N LEU A 42 -11.22 11.15 3.67
CA LEU A 42 -12.25 10.15 3.44
C LEU A 42 -12.99 9.84 4.74
N SER A 43 -14.30 9.60 4.61
CA SER A 43 -15.07 9.02 5.71
C SER A 43 -14.78 7.52 5.82
N PRO A 44 -14.80 6.96 7.05
CA PRO A 44 -14.65 5.53 7.25
C PRO A 44 -15.71 4.78 6.46
N ILE A 45 -15.27 3.88 5.59
CA ILE A 45 -16.18 3.01 4.86
C ILE A 45 -16.61 1.86 5.75
N ASP A 46 -17.90 1.56 5.71
CA ASP A 46 -18.44 0.45 6.47
C ASP A 46 -18.58 -0.76 5.55
N GLU A 47 -17.59 -1.66 5.64
CA GLU A 47 -17.55 -2.90 4.86
C GLU A 47 -18.69 -3.88 5.22
N THR A 48 -19.55 -3.55 6.21
CA THR A 48 -20.73 -4.33 6.57
C THR A 48 -22.03 -3.82 5.93
N LYS A 49 -21.99 -2.67 5.24
CA LYS A 49 -23.15 -2.12 4.55
C LYS A 49 -23.21 -2.63 3.11
N ASP A 50 -24.19 -3.47 2.81
CA ASP A 50 -24.46 -3.98 1.46
C ASP A 50 -24.61 -2.86 0.41
N GLU A 51 -25.16 -1.70 0.78
CA GLU A 51 -25.29 -0.54 -0.12
C GLU A 51 -23.92 -0.02 -0.62
N GLN A 52 -22.88 -0.06 0.21
CA GLN A 52 -21.53 0.39 -0.17
C GLN A 52 -20.76 -0.70 -0.92
N ILE A 53 -21.10 -1.97 -0.69
CA ILE A 53 -20.56 -3.11 -1.42
C ILE A 53 -21.13 -3.14 -2.84
N ASP A 54 -22.46 -3.01 -2.98
CA ASP A 54 -23.18 -3.04 -4.26
C ASP A 54 -22.84 -1.84 -5.15
N SER A 55 -22.65 -0.67 -4.54
CA SER A 55 -22.20 0.55 -5.25
C SER A 55 -20.73 0.50 -5.70
N GLY A 56 -19.94 -0.49 -5.26
CA GLY A 56 -18.51 -0.58 -5.58
C GLY A 56 -17.63 0.42 -4.83
N GLU A 57 -18.18 1.18 -3.87
CA GLU A 57 -17.44 2.12 -3.02
C GLU A 57 -16.37 1.39 -2.20
N VAL A 58 -16.65 0.17 -1.71
CA VAL A 58 -15.66 -0.64 -0.97
C VAL A 58 -14.46 -0.99 -1.85
N ALA A 59 -14.69 -1.31 -3.13
CA ALA A 59 -13.62 -1.61 -4.07
C ALA A 59 -12.80 -0.36 -4.42
N ALA A 60 -13.45 0.79 -4.60
CA ALA A 60 -12.77 2.07 -4.84
C ALA A 60 -11.95 2.52 -3.62
N TYR A 61 -12.53 2.45 -2.41
CA TYR A 61 -11.85 2.77 -1.15
C TYR A 61 -10.63 1.86 -0.94
N TYR A 62 -10.77 0.55 -1.18
CA TYR A 62 -9.64 -0.38 -1.07
C TYR A 62 -8.52 -0.06 -2.08
N ASN A 63 -8.86 0.26 -3.33
CA ASN A 63 -7.85 0.66 -4.32
C ASN A 63 -7.12 1.94 -3.92
N GLN A 64 -7.84 2.96 -3.44
CA GLN A 64 -7.24 4.20 -2.94
C GLN A 64 -6.35 3.94 -1.72
N PHE A 65 -6.79 3.08 -0.80
CA PHE A 65 -5.99 2.66 0.35
C PHE A 65 -4.70 1.96 -0.09
N VAL A 66 -4.76 1.06 -1.06
CA VAL A 66 -3.58 0.35 -1.59
C VAL A 66 -2.60 1.35 -2.20
N ALA A 67 -3.07 2.27 -3.04
CA ALA A 67 -2.24 3.30 -3.66
C ALA A 67 -1.58 4.21 -2.59
N TRP A 68 -2.34 4.68 -1.61
CA TRP A 68 -1.82 5.49 -0.52
C TRP A 68 -0.85 4.71 0.38
N ALA A 69 -1.19 3.49 0.80
CA ALA A 69 -0.37 2.67 1.67
C ALA A 69 0.96 2.30 1.00
N THR A 70 0.95 2.04 -0.30
CA THR A 70 2.17 1.75 -1.05
C THR A 70 3.10 2.95 -1.16
N LEU A 71 2.56 4.16 -1.34
CA LEU A 71 3.34 5.41 -1.29
C LEU A 71 3.87 5.68 0.12
N THR A 72 3.02 5.61 1.14
CA THR A 72 3.35 5.89 2.55
C THR A 72 4.39 4.91 3.11
N LEU A 73 4.35 3.65 2.70
CA LEU A 73 5.31 2.63 3.11
C LEU A 73 6.58 2.60 2.24
N GLY A 74 6.68 3.47 1.22
CA GLY A 74 7.82 3.48 0.30
C GLY A 74 7.95 2.21 -0.55
N LEU A 75 6.83 1.52 -0.79
CA LEU A 75 6.76 0.27 -1.55
C LEU A 75 6.59 0.49 -3.05
N THR A 76 6.57 1.75 -3.51
CA THR A 76 6.38 2.11 -4.92
C THR A 76 7.32 1.35 -5.86
N ASP A 77 8.58 1.11 -5.45
CA ASP A 77 9.56 0.33 -6.24
C ASP A 77 9.22 -1.17 -6.34
N GLN A 78 8.45 -1.70 -5.37
CA GLN A 78 8.06 -3.11 -5.30
C GLN A 78 6.64 -3.39 -5.81
N VAL A 79 5.85 -2.34 -6.05
CA VAL A 79 4.45 -2.44 -6.45
C VAL A 79 4.39 -2.41 -7.97
N PRO A 80 3.77 -3.41 -8.61
CA PRO A 80 3.66 -3.42 -10.06
C PRO A 80 2.84 -2.23 -10.56
N PRO A 81 3.11 -1.71 -11.77
CA PRO A 81 2.55 -0.46 -12.27
C PRO A 81 1.01 -0.46 -12.36
N PHE A 82 0.38 -1.64 -12.46
CA PHE A 82 -1.08 -1.75 -12.43
C PHE A 82 -1.69 -1.42 -11.06
N ALA A 83 -0.94 -1.62 -9.97
CA ALA A 83 -1.40 -1.33 -8.61
C ALA A 83 -1.04 0.11 -8.17
N GLN A 84 -0.18 0.80 -8.92
CA GLN A 84 0.10 2.23 -8.75
C GLN A 84 -0.96 3.12 -9.43
N ARG A 85 -1.75 2.56 -10.36
CA ARG A 85 -2.69 3.27 -11.24
C ARG A 85 -4.09 3.51 -10.66
N GLY A 86 -4.28 3.37 -9.34
CA GLY A 86 -5.55 3.66 -8.66
C GLY A 86 -5.84 5.15 -8.44
N TYR A 87 -5.10 6.04 -9.11
CA TYR A 87 -5.16 7.49 -8.99
C TYR A 87 -5.17 8.09 -10.42
N ASP A 88 -6.28 7.93 -11.14
CA ASP A 88 -6.61 8.71 -12.33
C ASP A 88 -8.09 9.12 -12.26
#